data_AF-A0A1Y6KHP7-F1
#
_entry.id   AF-A0A1Y6KHP7-F1
#
_cell.length_a   1.000
_cell.length_b   1.000
_cell.length_c   1.000
_cell.angle_alpha   90.00
_cell.angle_beta   90.00
_cell.angle_gamma   90.00
#
_symmetry.space_group_name_H-M   'P 1'
#
loop_
_entity.id
_entity.type
_entity.pdbx_description
1 polymer ?
#
loop_
_entity_poly.entity_id
_entity_poly.type
_entity_poly.pdbx_seq_one_letter_code
_entity_poly.pdbx_strand_id
1 'polypeptide(L)' 'MRAAEQSGLLKDKTGRIGGRVSSELVRQAKRQTGIEADTDLIEFALATIALEDNFATVFKETRGTVDPKLKLGF' A
#
# COMPACT_ATOMS: atom_id res chain seq x y z
N MET A 1 -1.24 -5.68 1.51
CA MET A 1 -2.55 -6.32 1.74
C MET A 1 -2.79 -6.63 3.22
N ARG A 2 -1.98 -7.46 3.91
CA ARG A 2 -2.19 -7.79 5.34
C ARG A 2 -2.42 -6.58 6.28
N ALA A 3 -1.69 -5.49 6.09
CA ALA A 3 -1.88 -4.27 6.90
C ALA A 3 -3.24 -3.57 6.65
N ALA A 4 -3.77 -3.61 5.42
CA ALA A 4 -5.07 -3.03 5.08
C ALA A 4 -6.23 -3.92 5.54
N GLU A 5 -6.02 -5.23 5.53
CA GLU A 5 -6.94 -6.20 6.11
C GLU A 5 -7.05 -6.02 7.62
N GLN A 6 -5.91 -5.84 8.31
CA GLN A 6 -5.85 -5.61 9.75
C GLN A 6 -6.44 -4.26 10.17
N SER A 7 -6.34 -3.23 9.34
CA SER A 7 -6.97 -1.93 9.60
C SER A 7 -8.46 -1.88 9.25
N GLY A 8 -9.03 -2.96 8.70
CA GLY A 8 -10.45 -3.07 8.36
C GLY A 8 -10.85 -2.32 7.07
N LEU A 9 -9.88 -1.77 6.33
CA LEU A 9 -10.12 -0.97 5.11
C LEU A 9 -10.63 -1.80 3.93
N LEU A 10 -10.58 -3.13 4.02
CA LEU A 10 -11.02 -4.06 2.96
C LEU A 10 -12.30 -4.85 3.31
N LYS A 11 -13.00 -4.50 4.39
CA LYS A 11 -14.17 -5.30 4.87
C LYS A 11 -15.42 -5.16 3.99
N ASP A 12 -15.72 -3.97 3.48
CA ASP A 12 -16.94 -3.70 2.70
C ASP A 12 -16.60 -3.16 1.30
N LYS A 13 -16.76 -3.99 0.27
CA LYS A 13 -16.47 -3.67 -1.14
C LYS A 13 -17.67 -3.06 -1.87
N THR A 14 -18.27 -2.00 -1.31
CA THR A 14 -19.52 -1.40 -1.86
C THR A 14 -19.28 -0.16 -2.73
N GLY A 15 -18.09 0.44 -2.66
CA GLY A 15 -17.74 1.63 -3.44
C GLY A 15 -17.33 1.30 -4.88
N ARG A 16 -17.76 2.12 -5.84
CA ARG A 16 -17.32 2.04 -7.24
C ARG A 16 -16.40 3.21 -7.59
N ILE A 17 -15.21 2.89 -8.06
CA ILE A 17 -14.23 3.87 -8.57
C ILE A 17 -13.99 3.56 -10.05
N GLY A 18 -14.06 4.59 -10.91
CA GLY A 18 -13.83 4.44 -12.35
C GLY A 18 -13.24 5.71 -12.96
N GLY A 19 -12.40 5.55 -13.99
CA GLY A 19 -11.73 6.65 -14.67
C GLY A 19 -10.92 6.16 -15.87
N ARG A 20 -10.50 7.08 -16.74
CA ARG A 20 -9.57 6.77 -17.84
C ARG A 20 -8.14 6.77 -17.30
N VAL A 21 -7.38 5.75 -17.63
CA VAL A 21 -5.98 5.59 -17.25
C VAL A 21 -5.15 5.13 -18.45
N SER A 22 -3.85 5.41 -18.42
CA SER A 22 -2.92 4.92 -19.44
C SER A 22 -2.77 3.40 -19.35
N SER A 23 -2.90 2.71 -20.49
CA SER A 23 -2.75 1.26 -20.57
C SER A 23 -1.31 0.79 -20.29
N GLU A 24 -0.32 1.60 -20.65
CA GLU A 24 1.09 1.35 -20.32
C GLU A 24 1.31 1.35 -18.81
N LEU A 25 0.73 2.34 -18.12
CA LEU A 25 0.82 2.49 -16.67
C LEU A 25 0.22 1.28 -15.96
N VAL A 26 -0.98 0.85 -16.38
CA VAL A 26 -1.64 -0.34 -15.83
C VAL A 26 -0.76 -1.57 -16.03
N ARG A 27 -0.22 -1.79 -17.23
CA ARG A 27 0.66 -2.94 -17.50
C ARG A 27 1.90 -2.95 -16.62
N GLN A 28 2.57 -1.82 -16.49
CA GLN A 28 3.77 -1.72 -15.68
C GLN A 28 3.45 -1.97 -14.19
N ALA A 29 2.35 -1.39 -13.69
CA ALA A 29 1.90 -1.59 -12.33
C ALA A 29 1.61 -3.08 -12.04
N LYS A 30 0.87 -3.76 -12.93
CA LYS A 30 0.63 -5.22 -12.83
C LYS A 30 1.92 -6.03 -12.82
N ARG A 31 2.89 -5.67 -13.66
CA ARG A 31 4.21 -6.35 -13.67
C ARG A 31 4.99 -6.16 -12.37
N GLN A 32 4.90 -4.99 -11.75
CA GLN A 32 5.62 -4.70 -10.50
C GLN A 32 4.95 -5.33 -9.27
N THR A 33 3.62 -5.35 -9.24
CA THR A 33 2.86 -5.85 -8.08
C THR A 33 2.51 -7.33 -8.19
N GLY A 34 2.52 -7.90 -9.40
CA GLY A 34 2.02 -9.25 -9.68
C GLY A 34 0.49 -9.36 -9.68
N ILE A 35 -0.23 -8.25 -9.55
CA ILE A 35 -1.69 -8.24 -9.49
C ILE A 35 -2.28 -8.29 -10.90
N GLU A 36 -3.17 -9.25 -11.16
CA GLU A 36 -3.79 -9.43 -12.47
C GLU A 36 -5.11 -8.65 -12.63
N ALA A 37 -5.92 -8.59 -11.57
CA ALA A 37 -7.22 -7.92 -11.60
C ALA A 37 -7.07 -6.41 -11.43
N ASP A 38 -7.76 -5.63 -12.27
CA ASP A 38 -7.71 -4.17 -12.21
C ASP A 38 -8.29 -3.64 -10.89
N THR A 39 -9.35 -4.28 -10.38
CA THR A 39 -9.94 -3.93 -9.08
C THR A 39 -8.96 -4.13 -7.93
N ASP A 40 -8.25 -5.26 -7.91
CA ASP A 40 -7.25 -5.55 -6.87
C ASP A 40 -6.06 -4.58 -6.97
N LEU A 41 -5.70 -4.17 -8.19
CA LEU A 41 -4.63 -3.20 -8.40
C LEU A 41 -5.01 -1.82 -7.87
N ILE A 42 -6.27 -1.42 -8.06
CA ILE A 42 -6.82 -0.16 -7.52
C ILE A 42 -6.91 -0.24 -6.00
N GLU A 43 -7.42 -1.34 -5.44
CA GLU A 43 -7.46 -1.55 -3.98
C GLU A 43 -6.06 -1.52 -3.37
N PHE A 44 -5.08 -2.15 -4.01
CA PHE A 44 -3.69 -2.12 -3.58
C PHE A 44 -3.14 -0.68 -3.58
N ALA A 45 -3.35 0.08 -4.66
CA ALA A 45 -2.88 1.46 -4.73
C ALA A 45 -3.52 2.35 -3.65
N LEU A 46 -4.83 2.22 -3.44
CA LEU A 46 -5.56 2.95 -2.40
C LEU A 46 -5.10 2.54 -1.01
N ALA A 47 -4.88 1.25 -0.78
CA ALA A 47 -4.33 0.74 0.46
C ALA A 47 -2.92 1.29 0.71
N THR A 48 -2.05 1.34 -0.30
CA THR A 48 -0.71 1.93 -0.15
C THR A 48 -0.76 3.39 0.25
N ILE A 49 -1.68 4.18 -0.32
CA ILE A 49 -1.86 5.59 0.03
C ILE A 49 -2.47 5.73 1.43
N ALA A 50 -3.50 4.95 1.74
CA ALA A 50 -4.20 5.01 3.02
C ALA A 50 -3.35 4.46 4.18
N LEU A 51 -2.44 3.54 3.90
CA LEU A 51 -1.49 2.95 4.84
C LEU A 51 -0.10 3.54 4.74
N GLU A 52 0.12 4.63 3.99
CA GLU A 52 1.41 5.33 3.99
C GLU A 52 1.61 5.93 5.39
N ASP A 53 2.06 5.07 6.30
CA ASP A 53 2.15 5.27 7.74
C ASP A 53 3.41 6.04 8.02
N ASN A 54 3.41 7.34 7.73
CA ASN A 54 4.54 8.26 7.88
C ASN A 54 5.91 7.69 7.45
N PHE A 55 5.97 6.64 6.60
CA PHE A 55 7.17 5.81 6.52
C PHE A 55 8.30 6.63 5.91
N ALA A 56 8.01 7.42 4.88
CA ALA A 56 8.97 8.34 4.31
C ALA A 56 9.44 9.40 5.32
N THR A 57 8.55 9.88 6.20
CA THR A 57 8.84 10.87 7.24
C THR A 57 9.70 10.25 8.35
N VAL A 58 9.25 9.16 8.95
CA VAL A 58 9.96 8.40 9.98
C VAL A 58 11.29 7.89 9.43
N PHE A 59 11.35 7.36 8.22
CA PHE A 59 12.60 6.91 7.61
C PHE A 59 13.61 8.06 7.46
N LYS A 60 13.16 9.24 7.03
CA LYS A 60 14.00 10.44 6.97
C LYS A 60 14.45 10.90 8.36
N GLU A 61 13.56 10.91 9.34
CA GLU A 61 13.84 11.32 10.71
C GLU A 61 14.79 10.35 11.42
N THR A 62 14.60 9.06 11.24
CA THR A 62 15.39 8.01 11.90
C THR A 62 16.76 7.86 11.23
N ARG A 63 16.98 8.37 10.01
CA ARG A 63 18.27 8.34 9.28
C ARG A 63 18.95 6.96 9.26
N GLY A 64 18.16 5.89 9.19
CA GLY A 64 18.66 4.52 9.24
C GLY A 64 19.15 4.05 10.62
N THR A 65 18.89 4.82 11.67
CA THR A 65 18.99 4.35 13.06
C THR A 65 17.67 3.70 13.49
N VAL A 66 17.69 3.00 14.61
CA VAL A 66 16.50 2.45 15.27
C VAL A 66 16.63 2.76 16.75
N ASP A 67 15.53 3.03 17.44
CA ASP A 67 15.57 3.31 18.88
C ASP A 67 16.25 2.13 19.60
N PRO A 68 17.36 2.36 20.32
CA PRO A 68 18.08 1.29 21.02
C PRO A 68 17.23 0.55 22.06
N LYS A 69 16.12 1.14 22.51
CA LYS A 69 15.18 0.54 23.47
C LYS A 69 14.07 -0.27 22.79
N LEU A 70 13.97 -0.21 21.46
CA LEU A 70 13.00 -0.98 20.71
C LEU A 70 13.37 -2.47 20.79
N LYS A 71 12.51 -3.26 21.42
CA LYS A 71 12.67 -4.72 21.45
C LYS A 71 12.29 -5.29 20.09
N LEU A 72 13.28 -5.42 19.22
CA LEU A 72 13.19 -6.25 18.03
C LEU A 72 13.20 -7.70 18.51
N GLY A 73 12.03 -8.35 18.48
CA GLY A 73 11.85 -9.69 19.02
C GLY A 73 12.79 -10.70 18.35
N PHE A 74 13.86 -11.06 19.07
CA PHE A 74 14.69 -12.23 18.84
C PHE A 74 14.82 -12.97 20.18
#